data_AF-A0A1V1X235-F1
#
_entry.id   AF-A0A1V1X235-F1
#
_cell.length_a   1.000
_cell.length_b   1.000
_cell.length_c   1.000
_cell.angle_alpha   90.00
_cell.angle_beta   90.00
_cell.angle_gamma   90.00
#
_symmetry.space_group_name_H-M   'P 1'
#
loop_
_entity.id
_entity.type
_entity.pdbx_description
1 polymer ?
#
loop_
_entity_poly.entity_id
_entity_poly.type
_entity_poly.pdbx_seq_one_letter_code
_entity_poly.pdbx_strand_id
1 'polypeptide(L)'
;MAFEKTGTAAFIAKFILGMLGQPSPIVLLAAVGVMTSFFTLVVSNVGATVLLVPLCMNMAVMAGGDPRMAALVVGLSASNTFVLPTHQVNALIMRPGGYRTVDYAKAGVIMTALFLAVELTILYFFYGIQ
;
A
#
# COMPACT_ATOMS: atom_id res chain seq x y z
N MET A 1 12.58 -10.53 3.20
CA MET A 1 13.66 -10.75 4.18
C MET A 1 14.90 -9.90 3.89
N ALA A 2 15.42 -9.77 2.66
CA ALA A 2 16.57 -8.88 2.40
C ALA A 2 16.24 -7.37 2.57
N PHE A 3 15.06 -6.91 2.11
CA PHE A 3 14.62 -5.51 2.26
C PHE A 3 14.43 -5.05 3.72
N GLU A 4 14.03 -5.98 4.59
CA GLU A 4 13.91 -5.78 6.03
C GLU A 4 15.30 -5.85 6.71
N LYS A 5 16.11 -6.86 6.38
CA LYS A 5 17.47 -7.01 6.92
C LYS A 5 18.42 -5.86 6.54
N THR A 6 18.23 -5.24 5.37
CA THR A 6 19.03 -4.08 4.94
C THR A 6 18.59 -2.78 5.61
N GLY A 7 17.46 -2.75 6.32
CA GLY A 7 16.93 -1.54 6.94
C GLY A 7 16.34 -0.53 5.95
N THR A 8 16.31 -0.83 4.65
CA THR A 8 15.83 0.09 3.61
C THR A 8 14.37 0.48 3.82
N ALA A 9 13.52 -0.49 4.19
CA ALA A 9 12.11 -0.22 4.46
C ALA A 9 11.93 0.69 5.70
N ALA A 10 12.72 0.46 6.75
CA ALA A 10 12.76 1.32 7.94
C ALA A 10 13.27 2.73 7.64
N PHE A 11 14.25 2.86 6.75
CA PHE A 11 14.76 4.14 6.28
C PHE A 11 13.69 4.93 5.52
N ILE A 12 12.98 4.30 4.57
CA ILE A 12 11.90 4.93 3.81
C ILE A 12 10.75 5.35 4.74
N ALA A 13 10.37 4.51 5.69
CA ALA A 13 9.36 4.83 6.70
C ALA A 13 9.75 6.07 7.53
N LYS A 14 10.99 6.13 8.03
CA LYS A 14 11.49 7.30 8.77
C LYS A 14 11.55 8.55 7.91
N PHE A 15 11.94 8.43 6.65
CA PHE A 15 11.96 9.55 5.71
C PHE A 15 10.56 10.10 5.47
N ILE A 16 9.56 9.23 5.26
CA ILE A 16 8.16 9.62 5.06
C ILE A 16 7.59 10.26 6.32
N LEU A 17 7.81 9.69 7.51
CA LEU A 17 7.41 10.30 8.78
C LEU A 17 8.10 11.64 9.02
N GLY A 18 9.38 11.76 8.68
CA GLY A 18 10.13 13.02 8.80
C GLY A 18 9.59 14.13 7.90
N MET A 19 9.12 13.79 6.70
CA MET A 19 8.43 14.75 5.81
C MET A 19 7.03 15.11 6.31
N LEU A 20 6.32 14.18 6.94
CA LEU A 20 4.95 14.37 7.42
C LEU A 20 4.88 15.08 8.79
N GLY A 21 5.96 15.08 9.58
CA GLY A 21 6.00 15.71 10.90
C GLY A 21 5.08 15.01 11.90
N GLN A 22 3.99 15.68 12.30
CA GLN A 22 2.90 15.10 13.10
C GLN A 22 1.65 14.91 12.22
N PRO A 23 1.60 13.86 11.39
CA PRO A 23 0.45 13.62 10.53
C PRO A 23 -0.79 13.30 11.37
N SER A 24 -1.96 13.74 10.92
CA SER A 24 -3.21 13.18 11.42
C SER A 24 -3.28 11.69 11.12
N PRO A 25 -4.03 10.89 11.90
CA PRO A 25 -4.10 9.45 11.70
C PRO A 25 -4.48 9.06 10.26
N ILE A 26 -5.39 9.79 9.63
CA ILE A 26 -5.80 9.52 8.25
C ILE A 26 -4.69 9.78 7.22
N VAL A 27 -3.86 10.81 7.42
CA VAL A 27 -2.74 11.11 6.53
C VAL A 27 -1.66 10.03 6.64
N LEU A 28 -1.43 9.53 7.85
CA LEU A 28 -0.52 8.41 8.08
C LEU A 28 -1.01 7.15 7.36
N LEU A 29 -2.29 6.79 7.51
CA LEU A 29 -2.88 5.63 6.86
C LEU A 29 -2.87 5.76 5.33
N ALA A 30 -3.13 6.96 4.79
CA ALA A 30 -3.01 7.23 3.37
C ALA A 30 -1.58 7.00 2.86
N ALA A 31 -0.57 7.50 3.60
CA ALA A 31 0.83 7.28 3.26
C ALA A 31 1.21 5.79 3.30
N VAL A 32 0.70 5.05 4.28
CA VAL A 32 0.88 3.59 4.39
C VAL A 32 0.24 2.86 3.20
N GLY A 33 -0.98 3.23 2.81
CA GLY A 33 -1.68 2.59 1.69
C GLY A 33 -1.00 2.84 0.34
N VAL A 34 -0.55 4.08 0.09
CA VAL A 34 0.22 4.46 -1.11
C VAL A 34 1.55 3.73 -1.15
N MET A 35 2.29 3.73 -0.03
CA MET A 35 3.56 3.02 0.08
C MET A 35 3.38 1.52 -0.21
N THR A 36 2.37 0.90 0.40
CA THR A 36 2.08 -0.51 0.21
C THR A 36 1.74 -0.82 -1.24
N SER A 37 0.85 -0.04 -1.85
CA SER A 37 0.48 -0.20 -3.27
C SER A 37 1.66 -0.01 -4.22
N PHE A 38 2.65 0.82 -3.86
CA PHE A 38 3.86 0.98 -4.65
C PHE A 38 4.79 -0.24 -4.54
N PHE A 39 4.99 -0.76 -3.33
CA PHE A 39 5.86 -1.93 -3.12
C PHE A 39 5.29 -3.21 -3.74
N THR A 40 3.97 -3.36 -3.82
CA THR A 40 3.32 -4.52 -4.46
C THR A 40 3.49 -4.55 -5.99
N LEU A 41 3.96 -3.46 -6.60
CA LEU A 41 4.33 -3.46 -8.02
C LEU A 41 5.55 -4.34 -8.31
N VAL A 42 6.43 -4.51 -7.32
CA VAL A 42 7.71 -5.23 -7.48
C VAL A 42 7.86 -6.43 -6.56
N VAL A 43 7.02 -6.54 -5.52
CA VAL A 43 6.98 -7.67 -4.58
C VAL A 43 5.62 -8.36 -4.69
N SER A 44 5.58 -9.69 -4.52
CA SER A 44 4.31 -10.43 -4.43
C SER A 44 3.46 -9.90 -3.27
N ASN A 45 2.13 -9.94 -3.39
CA ASN A 45 1.22 -9.42 -2.35
C ASN A 45 1.53 -10.00 -0.98
N VAL A 46 1.74 -11.32 -0.88
CA VAL A 46 2.13 -11.99 0.37
C VAL A 46 3.49 -11.50 0.89
N GLY A 47 4.48 -11.34 -0.01
CA GLY A 47 5.80 -10.83 0.36
C GLY A 47 5.76 -9.38 0.85
N ALA A 48 4.95 -8.53 0.21
CA ALA A 48 4.76 -7.14 0.60
C ALA A 48 4.08 -7.07 1.98
N THR A 49 3.01 -7.82 2.21
CA THR A 49 2.30 -7.86 3.51
C THR A 49 3.22 -8.29 4.64
N VAL A 50 3.97 -9.39 4.47
CA VAL A 50 4.88 -9.91 5.51
C VAL A 50 5.96 -8.88 5.89
N LEU A 51 6.42 -8.08 4.93
CA LEU A 51 7.45 -7.07 5.17
C LEU A 51 6.88 -5.75 5.73
N LEU A 52 5.76 -5.29 5.19
CA LEU A 52 5.22 -3.96 5.46
C LEU A 52 4.33 -3.90 6.69
N VAL A 53 3.62 -4.97 7.04
CA VAL A 53 2.78 -4.98 8.25
C VAL A 53 3.60 -4.62 9.50
N PRO A 54 4.70 -5.32 9.86
CA PRO A 54 5.44 -4.97 11.08
C PRO A 54 6.07 -3.58 11.01
N LEU A 55 6.45 -3.12 9.81
CA LEU A 55 6.99 -1.78 9.61
C LEU A 55 5.94 -0.70 9.87
N CYS A 56 4.79 -0.78 9.20
CA CYS A 56 3.74 0.23 9.28
C CYS A 56 3.03 0.22 10.64
N MET A 57 2.95 -0.93 11.31
CA MET A 57 2.52 -0.99 12.72
C MET A 57 3.44 -0.18 13.62
N ASN A 58 4.77 -0.30 13.48
CA ASN A 58 5.72 0.50 14.25
C ASN A 58 5.61 2.00 13.91
N MET A 59 5.38 2.35 12.65
CA MET A 59 5.13 3.74 12.25
C MET A 59 3.90 4.33 12.93
N ALA A 60 2.80 3.56 13.01
CA ALA A 60 1.58 3.97 13.72
C ALA A 60 1.84 4.20 15.20
N VAL A 61 2.56 3.28 15.88
CA VAL A 61 2.93 3.45 17.29
C VAL A 61 3.76 4.73 17.49
N MET A 62 4.74 4.99 16.62
CA MET A 62 5.58 6.19 16.70
C MET A 62 4.80 7.50 16.46
N ALA A 63 3.76 7.44 15.65
CA ALA A 63 2.87 8.57 15.37
C ALA A 63 1.69 8.69 16.34
N GLY A 64 1.59 7.82 17.37
CA GLY A 64 0.49 7.80 18.33
C GLY A 64 -0.83 7.24 17.80
N GLY A 65 -0.82 6.57 16.64
CA GLY A 65 -1.98 5.93 16.03
C GLY A 65 -2.13 4.44 16.39
N ASP A 66 -3.27 3.84 16.04
CA ASP A 66 -3.53 2.41 16.28
C ASP A 66 -2.76 1.53 15.26
N PRO A 67 -1.81 0.68 15.70
CA PRO A 67 -1.09 -0.22 14.81
C PRO A 67 -1.99 -1.22 14.09
N ARG A 68 -3.15 -1.59 14.66
CA ARG A 68 -4.10 -2.50 14.01
C ARG A 68 -4.62 -1.89 12.71
N MET A 69 -4.85 -0.59 12.69
CA MET A 69 -5.33 0.13 11.51
C MET A 69 -4.26 0.16 10.41
N ALA A 70 -3.00 0.39 10.78
CA ALA A 70 -1.91 0.32 9.82
C ALA A 70 -1.75 -1.10 9.24
N ALA A 71 -1.89 -2.15 10.05
CA ALA A 71 -1.85 -3.53 9.56
C ALA A 71 -3.02 -3.84 8.60
N LEU A 72 -4.23 -3.36 8.90
CA LEU A 72 -5.41 -3.50 8.03
C LEU A 72 -5.20 -2.81 6.69
N VAL A 73 -4.71 -1.55 6.70
CA VAL A 73 -4.40 -0.81 5.47
C VAL A 73 -3.37 -1.54 4.63
N VAL A 74 -2.28 -2.03 5.25
CA VAL A 74 -1.29 -2.81 4.51
C VAL A 74 -1.93 -4.05 3.87
N GLY A 75 -2.77 -4.79 4.61
CA GLY A 75 -3.43 -5.97 4.07
C GLY A 75 -4.34 -5.68 2.87
N LEU A 76 -5.13 -4.61 2.94
CA LEU A 76 -6.05 -4.18 1.88
C LEU A 76 -5.27 -3.62 0.69
N SER A 77 -4.39 -2.66 0.92
CA SER A 77 -3.55 -2.05 -0.11
C SER A 77 -2.59 -3.05 -0.77
N ALA A 78 -2.16 -4.12 -0.07
CA ALA A 78 -1.36 -5.16 -0.70
C ALA A 78 -2.11 -5.98 -1.75
N SER A 79 -3.45 -6.00 -1.68
CA SER A 79 -4.32 -6.71 -2.63
C SER A 79 -4.62 -5.88 -3.89
N ASN A 80 -4.21 -4.61 -3.92
CA ASN A 80 -4.38 -3.69 -5.03
C ASN A 80 -3.38 -3.99 -6.17
N THR A 81 -3.75 -4.87 -7.11
CA THR A 81 -2.87 -5.32 -8.21
C THR A 81 -3.39 -4.88 -9.60
N PHE A 82 -3.78 -3.61 -9.74
CA PHE A 82 -4.34 -3.10 -11.01
C PHE A 82 -3.29 -2.54 -11.98
N VAL A 83 -2.19 -1.97 -11.48
CA VAL A 83 -1.22 -1.18 -12.27
C VAL A 83 -0.36 -2.04 -13.19
N LEU A 84 0.00 -3.26 -12.77
CA LEU A 84 0.85 -4.15 -13.56
C LEU A 84 0.17 -5.51 -13.80
N PRO A 85 0.34 -6.10 -14.99
CA PRO A 85 -0.21 -7.41 -15.32
C PRO A 85 0.67 -8.56 -14.77
N THR A 86 1.15 -8.43 -13.54
CA THR A 86 1.99 -9.44 -12.85
C THR A 86 1.14 -10.54 -12.22
N HIS A 87 -0.13 -10.24 -11.88
CA HIS A 87 -1.06 -11.24 -11.39
C HIS A 87 -1.49 -12.19 -12.51
N GLN A 88 -1.55 -13.49 -12.21
CA GLN A 88 -1.86 -14.56 -13.17
C GLN A 88 -3.12 -14.28 -14.02
N VAL A 89 -4.17 -13.72 -13.41
CA VAL A 89 -5.42 -13.38 -14.11
C VAL A 89 -5.21 -12.26 -15.14
N ASN A 90 -4.47 -11.22 -14.77
CA ASN A 90 -4.18 -10.10 -15.68
C ASN A 90 -3.26 -10.55 -16.83
N ALA A 91 -2.27 -11.39 -16.53
CA ALA A 91 -1.35 -11.95 -17.52
C ALA A 91 -2.06 -12.84 -18.56
N LEU A 92 -3.06 -13.63 -18.13
CA LEU A 92 -3.85 -14.50 -19.01
C LEU A 92 -4.69 -13.71 -20.02
N ILE A 93 -5.21 -12.55 -19.64
CA ILE A 93 -6.08 -11.71 -20.50
C ILE A 93 -5.26 -10.80 -21.41
N MET A 94 -4.08 -10.36 -20.97
CA MET A 94 -3.24 -9.40 -21.70
C MET A 94 -2.94 -9.84 -23.14
N ARG A 95 -2.59 -11.12 -23.35
CA ARG A 95 -2.21 -11.65 -24.67
C ARG A 95 -3.42 -11.77 -25.64
N PRO A 96 -4.51 -12.47 -25.31
CA PRO A 96 -5.68 -12.56 -26.19
C PRO A 96 -6.42 -11.23 -26.38
N GLY A 97 -6.37 -10.34 -25.38
CA GLY A 97 -7.03 -9.03 -25.43
C GLY A 97 -6.24 -7.95 -26.19
N GLY A 98 -5.02 -8.24 -26.65
CA GLY A 98 -4.18 -7.28 -27.36
C GLY A 98 -3.68 -6.11 -26.49
N TYR A 99 -3.72 -6.25 -25.17
CA TYR A 99 -3.34 -5.20 -24.23
C TYR A 99 -1.82 -5.14 -24.04
N ARG A 100 -1.30 -3.93 -23.87
CA ARG A 100 0.10 -3.67 -23.51
C ARG A 100 0.19 -3.33 -22.02
N THR A 101 1.37 -3.48 -21.43
CA THR A 101 1.61 -3.10 -20.02
C THR A 101 1.24 -1.64 -19.72
N VAL A 102 1.41 -0.75 -20.71
CA VAL A 102 1.03 0.67 -20.58
C VAL A 102 -0.49 0.89 -20.45
N ASP A 103 -1.31 -0.02 -21.01
CA ASP A 103 -2.77 0.07 -20.90
C ASP A 103 -3.21 -0.30 -19.47
N TYR A 104 -2.59 -1.33 -18.90
CA TYR A 104 -2.75 -1.68 -17.49
C TYR A 104 -2.26 -0.58 -16.57
N ALA A 105 -1.12 0.05 -16.85
CA ALA A 105 -0.61 1.13 -16.01
C ALA A 105 -1.56 2.33 -15.98
N LYS A 106 -2.10 2.75 -17.15
CA LYS A 106 -3.05 3.87 -17.23
C LYS A 106 -4.35 3.59 -16.48
N ALA A 107 -4.99 2.46 -16.75
CA ALA A 107 -6.24 2.10 -16.09
C ALA A 107 -6.01 1.79 -14.61
N GLY A 108 -4.92 1.12 -14.30
CA GLY A 108 -4.58 0.66 -12.97
C GLY A 108 -4.23 1.79 -12.01
N VAL A 109 -3.54 2.84 -12.45
CA VAL A 109 -3.28 4.00 -11.58
C VAL A 109 -4.59 4.67 -11.16
N ILE A 110 -5.54 4.82 -12.07
CA ILE A 110 -6.87 5.39 -11.76
C ILE A 110 -7.62 4.47 -10.78
N MET A 111 -7.64 3.16 -11.06
CA MET A 111 -8.31 2.18 -10.19
C MET A 111 -7.66 2.07 -8.81
N THR A 112 -6.34 2.15 -8.72
CA THR A 112 -5.60 2.19 -7.46
C THR A 112 -5.94 3.44 -6.66
N ALA A 113 -6.00 4.62 -7.29
CA ALA A 113 -6.40 5.85 -6.61
C ALA A 113 -7.85 5.75 -6.07
N LEU A 114 -8.77 5.22 -6.87
CA LEU A 114 -10.16 4.98 -6.44
C LEU A 114 -10.23 3.96 -5.31
N PHE A 115 -9.48 2.87 -5.39
CA PHE A 115 -9.41 1.84 -4.36
C PHE A 115 -8.94 2.43 -3.03
N LEU A 116 -7.84 3.19 -3.03
CA LEU A 116 -7.32 3.85 -1.82
C LEU A 116 -8.31 4.88 -1.27
N ALA A 117 -8.99 5.64 -2.12
CA ALA A 117 -9.99 6.60 -1.67
C ALA A 117 -11.18 5.90 -0.98
N VAL A 118 -11.69 4.81 -1.57
CA VAL A 118 -12.78 4.02 -0.97
C VAL A 118 -12.32 3.34 0.31
N GLU A 119 -11.14 2.74 0.32
CA GLU A 119 -10.53 2.10 1.50
C GLU A 119 -10.43 3.08 2.67
N LEU A 120 -9.81 4.24 2.45
CA LEU A 120 -9.64 5.27 3.48
C LEU A 120 -10.98 5.84 3.96
N THR A 121 -11.94 6.01 3.04
CA THR A 121 -13.29 6.48 3.37
C THR A 121 -14.01 5.48 4.28
N ILE A 122 -13.97 4.19 3.95
CA ILE A 122 -14.56 3.13 4.77
C ILE A 122 -13.88 3.09 6.14
N LEU A 123 -12.55 3.14 6.19
CA LEU A 123 -11.81 3.14 7.45
C LEU A 123 -12.16 4.35 8.32
N TYR A 124 -12.29 5.54 7.72
CA TYR A 124 -12.72 6.75 8.41
C TYR A 124 -14.10 6.59 9.05
N PHE A 125 -15.10 6.10 8.31
CA PHE A 125 -16.48 5.98 8.81
C PHE A 125 -16.71 4.80 9.76
N PHE A 126 -16.13 3.63 9.46
CA PHE A 126 -16.39 2.42 10.25
C PHE A 126 -15.55 2.35 11.53
N TYR A 127 -14.32 2.87 11.49
CA TYR A 127 -13.41 2.82 12.64
C TYR A 127 -13.29 4.17 13.36
N GLY A 128 -14.01 5.21 12.92
CA GLY A 128 -14.11 6.48 13.62
C GLY A 128 -12.77 7.20 13.77
N ILE A 129 -11.90 7.09 12.76
CA ILE A 129 -10.56 7.67 12.78
C ILE A 129 -10.68 9.19 12.62
N GLN A 130 -10.72 9.92 13.74
CA GLN A 130 -10.67 11.40 13.77
C GLN A 130 -9.23 11.90 13.79
#